data_AF-A0A7K2M0Z3-F1
#
_entry.id   AF-A0A7K2M0Z3-F1
#
_cell.length_a   1.000
_cell.length_b   1.000
_cell.length_c   1.000
_cell.angle_alpha   90.00
_cell.angle_beta   90.00
_cell.angle_gamma   90.00
#
_symmetry.space_group_name_H-M   'P 1'
#
loop_
_entity.id
_entity.type
_entity.pdbx_description
1 polymer ?
#
loop_
_entity_poly.entity_id
_entity_poly.type
_entity_poly.pdbx_seq_one_letter_code
_entity_poly.pdbx_strand_id
1 'polypeptide(L)'
;MRVVSLVPSLTEAIAVTAPGVLVGATDWCCRPAGLDVVRIGGTKNPRVERIAALAPDLVIANEEENRPADLDALRAAGIEVLVTEVRGVPQAFPELTRVLAACGAAGRPRWLDEAEAAWSA
;
A
#
# COMPACT_ATOMS: atom_id res chain seq x y z
N MET A 1 13.58 4.69 -1.08
CA MET A 1 12.51 4.24 -0.19
C MET A 1 12.13 2.81 -0.55
N ARG A 2 11.86 1.97 0.44
CA ARG A 2 11.45 0.56 0.32
C ARG A 2 10.08 0.39 0.95
N VAL A 3 9.08 0.07 0.15
CA VAL A 3 7.68 -0.06 0.58
C VAL A 3 7.21 -1.50 0.45
N VAL A 4 6.50 -1.98 1.46
CA VAL A 4 5.69 -3.20 1.36
C VAL A 4 4.22 -2.81 1.40
N SER A 5 3.40 -3.36 0.51
CA SER A 5 1.95 -3.13 0.52
C SER A 5 1.19 -4.41 0.82
N LEU A 6 0.30 -4.35 1.81
CA LEU A 6 -0.57 -5.44 2.23
C LEU A 6 -1.97 -5.39 1.60
N VAL A 7 -2.17 -4.50 0.63
CA VAL A 7 -3.49 -4.16 0.07
C VAL A 7 -3.39 -4.15 -1.47
N PRO A 8 -4.14 -5.00 -2.20
CA PRO A 8 -4.02 -5.09 -3.66
C PRO A 8 -4.27 -3.79 -4.41
N SER A 9 -5.32 -3.05 -4.06
CA SER A 9 -5.66 -1.78 -4.71
C SER A 9 -4.60 -0.70 -4.50
N LEU A 10 -4.10 -0.57 -3.25
CA LEU A 10 -3.02 0.37 -2.93
C LEU A 10 -1.70 -0.05 -3.58
N THR A 11 -1.46 -1.36 -3.74
CA THR A 11 -0.29 -1.85 -4.48
C THR A 11 -0.30 -1.36 -5.92
N GLU A 12 -1.43 -1.47 -6.62
CA GLU A 12 -1.55 -0.98 -8.01
C GLU A 12 -1.35 0.55 -8.08
N ALA A 13 -2.01 1.30 -7.19
CA ALA A 13 -1.88 2.76 -7.13
C ALA A 13 -0.43 3.23 -6.91
N ILE A 14 0.30 2.58 -6.00
CA ILE A 14 1.71 2.87 -5.72
C ILE A 14 2.58 2.47 -6.91
N ALA A 15 2.41 1.27 -7.46
CA ALA A 15 3.23 0.77 -8.56
C ALA A 15 3.14 1.66 -9.82
N VAL A 16 1.96 2.19 -10.12
CA VAL A 16 1.74 3.09 -11.26
C VAL A 16 2.30 4.49 -11.01
N THR A 17 2.28 4.96 -9.76
CA THR A 17 2.64 6.34 -9.41
C THR A 17 4.12 6.51 -9.03
N ALA A 18 4.68 5.55 -8.32
CA ALA A 18 6.03 5.56 -7.76
C ALA A 18 6.75 4.25 -8.13
N PRO A 19 7.09 4.04 -9.42
CA PRO A 19 7.72 2.81 -9.87
C PRO A 19 9.06 2.57 -9.16
N GLY A 20 9.30 1.33 -8.75
CA GLY A 20 10.54 0.90 -8.10
C GLY A 20 10.60 1.05 -6.58
N VAL A 21 9.58 1.64 -5.93
CA VAL A 21 9.57 1.75 -4.45
C VAL A 21 9.09 0.48 -3.76
N LEU A 22 8.25 -0.32 -4.41
CA LEU A 22 7.70 -1.55 -3.85
C LEU A 22 8.76 -2.66 -3.84
N VAL A 23 8.96 -3.25 -2.66
CA VAL A 23 9.87 -4.39 -2.45
C VAL A 23 9.11 -5.65 -2.04
N GLY A 24 7.86 -5.52 -1.60
CA GLY A 24 6.99 -6.65 -1.33
C GLY A 24 5.50 -6.33 -1.49
N ALA A 25 4.75 -7.32 -1.90
CA ALA A 25 3.30 -7.25 -2.08
C ALA A 25 2.65 -8.60 -1.76
N THR A 26 1.33 -8.58 -1.53
CA THR A 26 0.59 -9.81 -1.23
C THR A 26 0.57 -10.77 -2.44
N ASP A 27 0.20 -12.03 -2.16
CA ASP A 27 -0.01 -13.07 -3.18
C ASP A 27 -1.14 -12.69 -4.16
N TRP A 28 -2.04 -11.78 -3.77
CA TRP A 28 -3.18 -11.33 -4.56
C TRP A 28 -2.89 -10.12 -5.46
N CYS A 29 -1.73 -9.47 -5.28
CA CYS A 29 -1.35 -8.30 -6.08
C CYS A 29 -0.89 -8.73 -7.48
N CYS A 30 -1.85 -8.87 -8.40
CA CYS A 30 -1.61 -9.21 -9.81
C CYS A 30 -1.47 -7.98 -10.73
N ARG A 31 -1.66 -6.77 -10.18
CA ARG A 31 -1.65 -5.50 -10.91
C ARG A 31 -0.56 -4.56 -10.36
N PRO A 32 0.15 -3.81 -11.25
CA PRO A 32 0.18 -3.99 -12.70
C PRO A 32 0.74 -5.36 -13.09
N ALA A 33 0.40 -5.84 -14.29
CA ALA A 33 0.90 -7.12 -14.77
C ALA A 33 2.43 -7.10 -14.81
N GLY A 34 3.07 -8.19 -14.36
CA GLY A 34 4.52 -8.28 -14.29
C GLY A 34 5.17 -7.55 -13.12
N LEU A 35 4.40 -7.11 -12.11
CA LEU A 35 4.97 -6.58 -10.86
C LEU A 35 5.89 -7.61 -10.20
N ASP A 36 7.20 -7.39 -10.30
CA ASP A 36 8.23 -8.28 -9.78
C ASP A 36 8.72 -7.81 -8.41
N VAL A 37 8.03 -8.26 -7.36
CA VAL A 37 8.32 -7.95 -5.96
C VAL A 37 8.16 -9.20 -5.09
N VAL A 38 8.79 -9.19 -3.92
CA VAL A 38 8.74 -10.34 -3.01
C VAL A 38 7.31 -10.56 -2.51
N ARG A 39 6.82 -11.79 -2.66
CA ARG A 39 5.50 -12.19 -2.17
C ARG A 39 5.52 -12.42 -0.67
N ILE A 40 4.64 -11.73 0.06
CA ILE A 40 4.64 -11.69 1.53
C ILE A 40 3.46 -12.41 2.19
N GLY A 41 2.72 -13.25 1.46
CA GLY A 41 1.53 -13.92 1.95
C GLY A 41 0.25 -13.15 1.60
N GLY A 42 -0.84 -13.43 2.30
CA GLY A 42 -2.13 -12.77 2.06
C GLY A 42 -2.34 -11.53 2.95
N THR A 43 -3.47 -10.88 2.74
CA THR A 43 -3.82 -9.60 3.38
C THR A 43 -4.18 -9.77 4.87
N LYS A 44 -4.64 -10.96 5.27
CA LYS A 44 -4.98 -11.35 6.66
C LYS A 44 -4.06 -12.42 7.23
N ASN A 45 -2.90 -12.64 6.62
CA ASN A 45 -1.87 -13.56 7.09
C ASN A 45 -0.50 -13.20 6.48
N PRO A 46 -0.05 -11.94 6.62
CA PRO A 46 1.25 -11.53 6.12
C PRO A 46 2.36 -12.26 6.89
N ARG A 47 3.43 -12.63 6.17
CA ARG A 47 4.62 -13.28 6.73
C ARG A 47 5.53 -12.22 7.34
N VAL A 48 5.32 -11.89 8.62
CA VAL A 48 6.00 -10.78 9.32
C VAL A 48 7.52 -10.89 9.24
N GLU A 49 8.09 -12.07 9.46
CA GLU A 49 9.55 -12.27 9.42
C GLU A 49 10.10 -12.04 8.02
N ARG A 50 9.35 -12.44 6.99
CA ARG A 50 9.71 -12.21 5.59
C ARG A 50 9.63 -10.72 5.25
N ILE A 51 8.63 -10.00 5.76
CA ILE A 51 8.52 -8.55 5.59
C ILE A 51 9.69 -7.84 6.28
N ALA A 52 10.00 -8.20 7.53
CA ALA A 52 11.12 -7.64 8.27
C ALA A 52 12.47 -7.86 7.57
N ALA A 53 12.68 -9.04 6.98
CA ALA A 53 13.89 -9.35 6.21
C ALA A 53 14.04 -8.49 4.94
N LEU A 54 12.97 -7.88 4.44
CA LEU A 54 13.04 -6.92 3.35
C LEU A 54 13.52 -5.54 3.81
N ALA A 55 13.66 -5.28 5.11
CA ALA A 55 13.99 -3.96 5.66
C ALA A 55 13.19 -2.83 4.98
N PRO A 56 11.84 -2.87 5.01
CA PRO A 56 11.03 -1.80 4.45
C PRO A 56 11.14 -0.55 5.33
N ASP A 57 11.13 0.61 4.69
CA ASP A 57 10.96 1.89 5.38
C ASP A 57 9.51 2.07 5.82
N LEU A 58 8.55 1.49 5.06
CA LEU A 58 7.12 1.65 5.30
C LEU A 58 6.32 0.40 4.86
N VAL A 59 5.34 0.03 5.67
CA VAL A 59 4.28 -0.92 5.31
C VAL A 59 2.95 -0.18 5.15
N ILE A 60 2.30 -0.39 4.00
CA ILE A 60 0.95 0.13 3.72
C ILE A 60 -0.08 -0.94 4.07
N ALA A 61 -1.06 -0.53 4.87
CA ALA A 61 -2.15 -1.37 5.35
C ALA A 61 -3.49 -0.64 5.28
N ASN A 62 -4.58 -1.39 5.35
CA ASN A 62 -5.95 -0.89 5.46
C ASN A 62 -6.63 -1.54 6.68
N GLU A 63 -7.39 -0.73 7.43
CA GLU A 63 -8.03 -1.14 8.68
C GLU A 63 -9.09 -2.24 8.50
N GLU A 64 -9.86 -2.23 7.41
CA GLU A 64 -10.86 -3.25 7.11
C GLU A 64 -10.21 -4.54 6.58
N GLU A 65 -9.09 -4.39 5.85
CA GLU A 65 -8.49 -5.51 5.14
C GLU A 65 -7.50 -6.32 5.99
N ASN A 66 -6.69 -5.65 6.83
CA ASN A 66 -5.60 -6.25 7.59
C ASN A 66 -5.97 -6.43 9.07
N ARG A 67 -5.56 -7.55 9.70
CA ARG A 67 -5.92 -7.83 11.09
C ARG A 67 -5.04 -7.01 12.05
N PRO A 68 -5.60 -6.43 13.13
CA PRO A 68 -4.83 -5.68 14.12
C PRO A 68 -3.60 -6.43 14.66
N ALA A 69 -3.76 -7.72 14.97
CA ALA A 69 -2.66 -8.55 15.48
C ALA A 69 -1.45 -8.64 14.52
N ASP A 70 -1.69 -8.64 13.21
CA ASP A 70 -0.61 -8.68 12.21
C ASP A 70 0.09 -7.32 12.11
N LEU A 71 -0.67 -6.22 12.22
CA LEU A 71 -0.12 -4.86 12.23
C LEU A 71 0.70 -4.60 13.49
N ASP A 72 0.25 -5.09 14.64
CA ASP A 72 0.97 -4.97 15.90
C ASP A 72 2.26 -5.79 15.88
N ALA A 73 2.26 -6.97 15.26
CA ALA A 73 3.48 -7.76 15.06
C ALA A 73 4.50 -7.03 14.15
N LEU A 74 4.05 -6.36 13.10
CA LEU A 74 4.92 -5.53 12.25
C LEU A 74 5.52 -4.35 13.02
N ARG A 75 4.70 -3.66 13.83
CA ARG A 75 5.18 -2.56 14.69
C ARG A 75 6.16 -3.05 15.75
N ALA A 76 5.90 -4.21 16.35
CA ALA A 76 6.81 -4.84 17.32
C ALA A 76 8.15 -5.25 16.69
N ALA A 77 8.17 -5.54 15.39
CA ALA A 77 9.40 -5.73 14.62
C ALA A 77 10.12 -4.42 14.23
N GLY A 78 9.64 -3.26 14.70
CA GLY A 78 10.25 -1.95 14.47
C GLY A 78 9.91 -1.34 13.11
N ILE A 79 8.89 -1.84 12.42
CA ILE A 79 8.50 -1.39 11.08
C ILE A 79 7.43 -0.31 11.18
N GLU A 80 7.59 0.78 10.44
CA GLU A 80 6.56 1.81 10.31
C GLU A 80 5.37 1.27 9.51
N VAL A 81 4.16 1.46 10.02
CA VAL A 81 2.92 1.00 9.39
C VAL A 81 1.95 2.16 9.19
N LEU A 82 1.69 2.52 7.94
CA LEU A 82 0.64 3.46 7.57
C LEU A 82 -0.66 2.68 7.33
N VAL A 83 -1.65 2.93 8.20
CA VAL A 83 -2.99 2.34 8.07
C VAL A 83 -3.94 3.36 7.46
N THR A 84 -4.59 2.97 6.37
CA THR A 84 -5.67 3.74 5.76
C THR A 84 -7.02 3.37 6.38
N GLU A 85 -7.86 4.38 6.57
CA GLU A 85 -9.27 4.22 6.91
C GLU A 85 -10.09 4.96 5.84
N VAL A 86 -10.97 4.23 5.14
CA VAL A 86 -11.81 4.80 4.08
C VAL A 86 -13.24 4.31 4.29
N ARG A 87 -14.18 5.24 4.45
CA ARG A 87 -15.62 4.95 4.66
C ARG A 87 -16.49 5.34 3.47
N GLY A 88 -15.90 5.91 2.42
CA GLY A 88 -16.59 6.31 1.22
C GLY A 88 -15.66 6.92 0.19
N VAL A 89 -16.16 7.08 -1.03
CA VAL A 89 -15.35 7.54 -2.17
C VAL A 89 -14.79 8.95 -2.00
N PRO A 90 -15.53 9.96 -1.47
CA PRO A 90 -14.94 11.27 -1.20
C PRO A 90 -13.72 11.23 -0.27
N GLN A 91 -13.67 10.28 0.67
CA GLN A 91 -12.53 10.08 1.56
C GLN A 91 -11.38 9.33 0.87
N ALA A 92 -11.66 8.49 -0.12
CA ALA A 92 -10.64 7.71 -0.82
C ALA A 92 -9.61 8.58 -1.55
N PHE A 93 -10.01 9.72 -2.12
CA PHE A 93 -9.10 10.62 -2.86
C PHE A 93 -8.02 11.30 -1.98
N PRO A 94 -8.35 11.96 -0.86
CA PRO A 94 -7.33 12.49 0.04
C PRO A 94 -6.50 11.36 0.68
N GLU A 95 -7.09 10.21 0.98
CA GLU A 95 -6.36 9.07 1.55
C GLU A 95 -5.35 8.47 0.55
N LEU A 96 -5.73 8.33 -0.72
CA LEU A 96 -4.81 7.94 -1.79
C LEU A 96 -3.68 8.98 -1.95
N THR A 97 -3.98 10.27 -1.85
CA THR A 97 -2.93 11.31 -1.88
C THR A 97 -1.93 11.13 -0.75
N ARG A 98 -2.42 10.89 0.48
CA ARG A 98 -1.60 10.65 1.66
C ARG A 98 -0.71 9.42 1.49
N VAL A 99 -1.26 8.29 1.02
CA VAL A 99 -0.50 7.06 0.77
C VAL A 99 0.59 7.28 -0.29
N LEU A 100 0.25 7.92 -1.41
CA LEU A 100 1.18 8.12 -2.52
C LEU A 100 2.32 9.08 -2.11
N ALA A 101 2.00 10.16 -1.38
CA ALA A 101 3.00 11.05 -0.81
C ALA A 101 3.92 10.33 0.18
N ALA A 102 3.36 9.50 1.07
CA ALA A 102 4.13 8.68 2.01
C ALA A 102 5.03 7.65 1.30
N CYS A 103 4.66 7.20 0.09
CA CYS A 103 5.49 6.30 -0.73
C CYS A 103 6.52 7.04 -1.60
N GLY A 104 6.64 8.37 -1.46
CA GLY A 104 7.63 9.17 -2.18
C GLY A 104 7.21 9.63 -3.58
N ALA A 105 5.91 9.68 -3.88
CA ALA A 105 5.42 10.31 -5.10
C ALA A 105 5.83 11.80 -5.14
N ALA A 106 6.35 12.26 -6.28
CA ALA A 106 6.80 13.66 -6.45
C ALA A 106 5.67 14.69 -6.40
N GLY A 107 4.43 14.23 -6.55
CA GLY A 107 3.22 15.03 -6.49
C GLY A 107 1.99 14.15 -6.67
N ARG A 108 0.82 14.77 -6.57
CA ARG A 108 -0.44 14.09 -6.86
C ARG A 108 -0.49 13.69 -8.35
N PRO A 109 -0.71 12.41 -8.69
CA PRO A 109 -0.66 11.99 -10.08
C PRO A 109 -1.94 12.38 -10.82
N ARG A 110 -1.77 12.70 -12.10
CA ARG A 110 -2.88 13.10 -12.99
C ARG A 110 -4.03 12.09 -13.05
N TRP A 111 -3.74 10.78 -13.00
CA TRP A 111 -4.80 9.75 -13.02
C TRP A 111 -5.76 9.87 -11.83
N LEU A 112 -5.27 10.37 -10.69
CA LEU A 112 -6.10 10.53 -9.49
C LEU A 112 -7.01 11.75 -9.61
N ASP A 113 -6.54 12.83 -10.25
CA ASP A 113 -7.38 13.99 -10.59
C ASP A 113 -8.47 13.61 -11.60
N GLU A 114 -8.12 12.84 -12.63
CA GLU A 114 -9.07 12.36 -13.62
C GLU A 114 -10.12 11.43 -12.99
N ALA A 115 -9.71 10.56 -12.07
CA ALA A 115 -10.63 9.69 -11.33
C ALA A 115 -11.57 10.49 -10.42
N GLU A 116 -11.08 11.50 -9.72
CA GLU A 116 -11.91 12.36 -8.86
C GLU A 116 -12.92 13.17 -9.66
N ALA A 117 -12.50 13.73 -10.80
CA ALA A 117 -13.41 14.42 -11.71
C ALA A 117 -14.49 13.51 -12.27
N ALA A 118 -14.14 12.27 -12.68
CA ALA A 118 -15.09 11.31 -13.21
C ALA A 118 -16.13 10.84 -12.17
N TRP A 119 -15.74 10.74 -10.90
CA TRP A 119 -16.66 10.33 -9.83
C TRP A 119 -17.58 11.46 -9.34
N SER A 120 -17.18 12.71 -9.56
CA SER A 120 -17.93 13.90 -9.15
C SER A 120 -18.89 14.41 -10.22
N ALA A 121 -18.92 13.76 -11.40
CA ALA A 121 -19.71 14.14 -12.57
C ALA A 121 -21.14 13.56 -12.55
#